data_AF-A0A679F6S4-F1
#
_entry.id   AF-A0A679F6S4-F1
#
_cell.length_a   1.000
_cell.length_b   1.000
_cell.length_c   1.000
_cell.angle_alpha   90.00
_cell.angle_beta   90.00
_cell.angle_gamma   90.00
#
_symmetry.space_group_name_H-M   'P 1'
#
loop_
_entity.id
_entity.type
_entity.pdbx_description
1 polymer ?
#
loop_
_entity_poly.entity_id
_entity_poly.type
_entity_poly.pdbx_seq_one_letter_code
_entity_poly.pdbx_strand_id
1 'polypeptide(L)'
;MSITRRTLLHRLVVGDIFHAATPNGASLICLVTRLTKIQVEARVVTTQKTVRIDRNTGLGRLGTEAVACAVDSVAPLPVAIHNEMLGIDRKFRLAQSDEDAKLTSSQRDALIFIYSFYSERPI
;
A
#
# COMPACT_ATOMS: atom_id res chain seq x y z
N MET A 1 -3.07 26.70 -4.03
CA MET A 1 -3.00 25.70 -5.13
C MET A 1 -3.18 24.32 -4.51
N SER A 2 -4.24 23.59 -4.87
CA SER A 2 -4.36 22.18 -4.48
C SER A 2 -3.31 21.36 -5.25
N ILE A 3 -2.64 20.46 -4.56
CA ILE A 3 -1.70 19.53 -5.22
C ILE A 3 -2.55 18.50 -5.96
N THR A 4 -2.26 18.28 -7.25
CA THR A 4 -3.01 17.30 -8.05
C THR A 4 -2.61 15.87 -7.69
N ARG A 5 -3.54 14.92 -7.80
CA ARG A 5 -3.31 13.48 -7.66
C ARG A 5 -2.07 12.99 -8.42
N ARG A 6 -1.92 13.41 -9.67
CA ARG A 6 -0.73 13.13 -10.49
C ARG A 6 0.55 13.61 -9.80
N THR A 7 0.57 14.84 -9.30
CA THR A 7 1.75 15.38 -8.59
C THR A 7 2.09 14.54 -7.36
N LEU A 8 1.09 14.11 -6.59
CA LEU A 8 1.28 13.28 -5.40
C LEU A 8 1.83 11.88 -5.75
N LEU A 9 1.29 11.22 -6.78
CA LEU A 9 1.82 9.93 -7.28
C LEU A 9 3.23 10.03 -7.86
N HIS A 10 3.59 11.18 -8.43
CA HIS A 10 4.94 11.45 -8.94
C HIS A 10 5.95 11.75 -7.81
N ARG A 11 5.49 12.03 -6.60
CA ARG A 11 6.35 12.21 -5.41
C ARG A 11 6.68 10.91 -4.68
N LEU A 12 5.93 9.84 -4.94
CA LEU A 12 6.22 8.54 -4.34
C LEU A 12 7.66 8.11 -4.61
N VAL A 13 8.29 7.53 -3.60
CA VAL A 13 9.62 6.90 -3.63
C VAL A 13 9.53 5.42 -3.23
N VAL A 14 10.60 4.66 -3.50
CA VAL A 14 10.69 3.27 -3.04
C VAL A 14 10.70 3.24 -1.51
N GLY A 15 9.92 2.34 -0.92
CA GLY A 15 9.71 2.26 0.53
C GLY A 15 8.49 3.02 1.04
N ASP A 16 7.86 3.87 0.21
CA ASP A 16 6.60 4.50 0.59
C ASP A 16 5.48 3.47 0.69
N ILE A 17 4.51 3.77 1.55
CA ILE A 17 3.29 2.99 1.69
C ILE A 17 2.13 3.86 1.24
N PHE A 18 1.24 3.28 0.45
CA PHE A 18 0.02 3.94 -0.01
C PHE A 18 -1.17 3.00 0.11
N HIS A 19 -2.37 3.56 -0.02
CA HIS A 19 -3.62 2.83 -0.01
C HIS A 19 -4.28 2.85 -1.38
N ALA A 20 -4.82 1.70 -1.76
CA ALA A 20 -5.64 1.55 -2.95
C ALA A 20 -6.87 0.71 -2.63
N ALA A 21 -7.96 0.96 -3.34
CA ALA A 21 -9.19 0.20 -3.24
C ALA A 21 -9.50 -0.52 -4.55
N THR A 22 -10.16 -1.67 -4.44
CA THR A 22 -10.74 -2.40 -5.56
C THR A 22 -12.26 -2.12 -5.65
N PRO A 23 -12.91 -2.34 -6.80
CA PRO A 23 -14.35 -2.10 -6.97
C PRO A 23 -15.26 -2.89 -6.01
N ASN A 24 -14.80 -4.05 -5.50
CA ASN A 24 -15.54 -4.84 -4.51
C ASN A 24 -15.32 -4.36 -3.06
N GLY A 25 -14.68 -3.21 -2.86
CA GLY A 25 -14.45 -2.62 -1.54
C GLY A 25 -13.25 -3.18 -0.77
N ALA A 26 -12.42 -4.04 -1.39
CA ALA A 26 -11.21 -4.52 -0.73
C ALA A 26 -10.17 -3.40 -0.63
N SER A 27 -9.56 -3.30 0.54
CA SER A 27 -8.51 -2.35 0.89
C SER A 27 -7.13 -2.98 0.68
N LEU A 28 -6.26 -2.28 -0.04
CA LEU A 28 -4.91 -2.71 -0.36
C LEU A 28 -3.90 -1.75 0.27
N ILE A 29 -3.19 -2.23 1.30
CA ILE A 29 -2.02 -1.54 1.86
C ILE A 29 -0.81 -1.95 1.03
N CYS A 30 -0.24 -1.01 0.30
CA CYS A 30 0.75 -1.28 -0.73
C CYS A 30 2.09 -0.63 -0.40
N LEU A 31 3.17 -1.43 -0.40
CA LEU A 31 4.55 -0.97 -0.27
C LEU A 31 5.17 -0.77 -1.66
N VAL A 32 5.67 0.42 -1.96
CA VAL A 32 6.36 0.73 -3.23
C VAL A 32 7.68 -0.03 -3.28
N THR A 33 7.85 -0.85 -4.31
CA THR A 33 9.06 -1.68 -4.51
C THR A 33 9.90 -1.22 -5.69
N ARG A 34 9.28 -0.63 -6.72
CA ARG A 34 9.98 -0.06 -7.88
C ARG A 34 9.20 1.08 -8.50
N LEU A 35 9.91 2.03 -9.10
CA LEU A 35 9.33 3.15 -9.80
C LEU A 35 9.92 3.28 -11.21
N THR A 36 9.06 3.61 -12.15
CA THR A 36 9.45 4.09 -13.48
C THR A 36 8.87 5.49 -13.72
N LYS A 37 9.11 6.06 -14.91
CA LYS A 37 8.52 7.35 -15.30
C LYS A 37 6.98 7.32 -15.32
N ILE A 38 6.39 6.16 -15.59
CA ILE A 38 4.95 6.02 -15.81
C ILE A 38 4.27 5.07 -14.82
N GLN A 39 5.03 4.28 -14.05
CA GLN A 39 4.46 3.20 -13.25
C GLN A 39 5.04 3.18 -11.83
N VAL A 40 4.17 2.90 -10.86
CA VAL A 40 4.53 2.41 -9.53
C VAL A 40 4.35 0.90 -9.52
N GLU A 41 5.39 0.18 -9.18
CA GLU A 41 5.27 -1.22 -8.80
C GLU A 41 5.33 -1.30 -7.28
N ALA A 42 4.38 -2.04 -6.74
CA ALA A 42 4.19 -2.19 -5.31
C ALA A 42 3.83 -3.62 -4.98
N ARG A 43 3.82 -3.92 -3.69
CA ARG A 43 3.40 -5.20 -3.15
C ARG A 43 2.39 -4.97 -2.04
N VAL A 44 1.32 -5.76 -2.02
CA VAL A 44 0.37 -5.75 -0.90
C VAL A 44 1.05 -6.35 0.32
N VAL A 45 1.08 -5.60 1.41
CA VAL A 45 1.85 -5.92 2.63
C VAL A 45 1.46 -7.28 3.23
N THR A 46 0.19 -7.66 3.18
CA THR A 46 -0.30 -8.92 3.79
C THR A 46 -0.37 -10.08 2.81
N THR A 47 -0.81 -9.86 1.57
CA THR A 47 -1.00 -10.96 0.60
C THR A 47 0.21 -11.18 -0.31
N GLN A 48 1.21 -10.30 -0.24
CA GLN A 48 2.43 -10.33 -1.06
C GLN A 48 2.18 -10.28 -2.57
N LYS A 49 0.93 -10.04 -3.00
CA LYS A 49 0.56 -9.86 -4.41
C LYS A 49 1.17 -8.57 -4.95
N THR A 50 1.68 -8.64 -6.18
CA THR A 50 2.19 -7.44 -6.88
C THR A 50 1.03 -6.56 -7.33
N VAL A 51 1.22 -5.25 -7.20
CA VAL A 51 0.32 -4.21 -7.70
C VAL A 51 1.09 -3.31 -8.65
N ARG A 52 0.49 -2.99 -9.79
CA ARG A 52 1.07 -2.08 -10.77
C ARG A 52 0.11 -0.93 -11.02
N ILE A 53 0.55 0.29 -10.70
CA ILE A 53 -0.24 1.52 -10.79
C ILE A 53 0.35 2.45 -11.86
N ASP A 54 -0.49 3.02 -12.71
CA ASP A 54 -0.13 4.14 -13.58
C ASP A 54 0.02 5.44 -12.77
N ARG A 55 1.18 6.10 -12.86
CA ARG A 55 1.50 7.31 -12.07
C ARG A 55 0.74 8.56 -12.49
N ASN A 56 0.12 8.56 -13.66
CA ASN A 56 -0.62 9.71 -14.16
C ASN A 56 -2.08 9.71 -13.71
N THR A 57 -2.67 8.51 -13.60
CA THR A 57 -4.09 8.29 -13.29
C THR A 57 -4.30 7.73 -11.89
N GLY A 58 -3.32 7.02 -11.34
CA GLY A 58 -3.44 6.26 -10.10
C GLY A 58 -4.30 5.01 -10.23
N LEU A 59 -4.62 4.58 -11.45
CA LEU A 59 -5.31 3.33 -11.73
C LEU A 59 -4.30 2.20 -11.87
N GLY A 60 -4.68 0.99 -11.48
CA GLY A 60 -3.79 -0.13 -11.55
C GLY A 60 -4.45 -1.50 -11.48
N ARG A 61 -3.60 -2.52 -11.38
CA ARG A 61 -4.01 -3.92 -11.38
C ARG A 61 -3.27 -4.73 -10.32
N LEU A 62 -4.01 -5.57 -9.63
CA LEU A 62 -3.55 -6.49 -8.59
C LEU A 62 -3.36 -7.91 -9.15
N GLY A 63 -2.18 -8.49 -8.91
CA GLY A 63 -1.87 -9.89 -9.22
C GLY A 63 -1.89 -10.23 -10.71
N THR A 64 -1.85 -11.53 -10.99
CA THR A 64 -1.95 -12.10 -12.36
C THR A 64 -3.37 -12.02 -12.91
N GLU A 65 -4.37 -12.08 -12.04
CA GLU A 65 -5.80 -11.93 -12.37
C GLU A 65 -6.15 -10.50 -12.83
N ALA A 66 -5.22 -9.57 -12.65
CA ALA A 66 -5.32 -8.21 -13.16
C ALA A 66 -6.55 -7.45 -12.61
N VAL A 67 -6.94 -7.75 -11.36
CA VAL A 67 -8.07 -7.12 -10.66
C VAL A 67 -7.84 -5.62 -10.59
N ALA A 68 -8.81 -4.83 -11.06
CA ALA A 68 -8.71 -3.38 -11.09
C ALA A 68 -8.62 -2.81 -9.68
N CYS A 69 -7.74 -1.81 -9.49
CA CYS A 69 -7.64 -1.03 -8.27
C CYS A 69 -7.32 0.43 -8.59
N ALA A 70 -7.59 1.32 -7.65
CA ALA A 70 -7.25 2.73 -7.74
C ALA A 70 -6.64 3.21 -6.43
N VAL A 71 -5.54 3.96 -6.51
CA VAL A 71 -4.96 4.63 -5.34
C VAL A 71 -5.99 5.60 -4.78
N ASP A 72 -6.20 5.62 -3.48
CA ASP A 72 -7.13 6.55 -2.85
C ASP A 72 -6.43 7.42 -1.79
N SER A 73 -5.24 7.04 -1.34
CA SER A 73 -4.40 7.86 -0.47
C SER A 73 -2.92 7.54 -0.62
N VAL A 74 -2.09 8.58 -0.51
CA VAL A 74 -0.62 8.49 -0.40
C VAL A 74 -0.10 9.26 0.81
N ALA A 75 -0.98 9.53 1.78
CA ALA A 75 -0.60 10.30 2.95
C ALA A 75 0.55 9.62 3.71
N PRO A 76 1.63 10.33 4.05
CA PRO A 76 2.77 9.71 4.72
C PRO A 76 2.35 9.22 6.11
N LEU A 77 2.60 7.93 6.37
CA LEU A 77 2.32 7.34 7.67
C LEU A 77 3.26 7.91 8.75
N PRO A 78 2.79 8.02 10.01
CA PRO A 78 3.70 8.23 11.13
C PRO A 78 4.79 7.16 11.15
N VAL A 79 6.03 7.54 11.47
CA VAL A 79 7.22 6.66 11.39
C VAL A 79 7.01 5.33 12.12
N ALA A 80 6.39 5.35 13.30
CA ALA A 80 6.10 4.13 14.06
C ALA A 80 5.19 3.16 13.29
N ILE A 81 4.14 3.66 12.67
CA ILE A 81 3.18 2.86 11.90
C ILE A 81 3.81 2.35 10.59
N HIS A 82 4.60 3.20 9.93
CA HIS A 82 5.36 2.82 8.75
C HIS A 82 6.30 1.65 9.02
N ASN A 83 7.07 1.72 10.12
CA ASN A 83 7.96 0.63 10.54
C ASN A 83 7.22 -0.67 10.84
N GLU A 84 6.05 -0.60 11.50
CA GLU A 84 5.23 -1.78 11.73
C GLU A 84 4.77 -2.43 10.42
N MET A 85 4.37 -1.62 9.42
CA MET A 85 3.99 -2.15 8.11
C MET A 85 5.15 -2.81 7.37
N LEU A 86 6.36 -2.25 7.45
CA LEU A 86 7.56 -2.90 6.92
C LEU A 86 7.83 -4.23 7.64
N GLY A 87 7.61 -4.28 8.95
CA GLY A 87 7.69 -5.49 9.76
C GLY A 87 6.68 -6.56 9.31
N ILE A 88 5.44 -6.16 9.01
CA ILE A 88 4.41 -7.05 8.47
C ILE A 88 4.80 -7.54 7.08
N ASP A 89 5.24 -6.66 6.16
CA ASP A 89 5.67 -7.07 4.81
C ASP A 89 6.79 -8.11 4.88
N ARG A 90 7.81 -7.85 5.71
CA ARG A 90 8.91 -8.80 5.91
C ARG A 90 8.41 -10.12 6.49
N LYS A 91 7.50 -10.08 7.46
CA LYS A 91 6.93 -11.27 8.10
C LYS A 91 6.19 -12.13 7.09
N PHE A 92 5.22 -11.59 6.37
CA PHE A 92 4.45 -12.35 5.37
C PHE A 92 5.29 -12.83 4.20
N ARG A 93 6.34 -12.10 3.83
CA ARG A 93 7.28 -12.53 2.79
C ARG A 93 8.16 -13.72 3.18
N LEU A 94 8.47 -13.85 4.47
CA LEU A 94 9.41 -14.85 4.99
C LEU A 94 8.72 -15.97 5.78
N ALA A 95 7.42 -15.86 6.04
CA ALA A 95 6.66 -16.85 6.76
C ALA A 95 6.72 -18.22 6.05
N GLN A 96 7.07 -19.27 6.81
CA GLN A 96 7.07 -20.65 6.33
C GLN A 96 5.85 -21.42 6.83
N SER A 97 5.17 -20.87 7.83
CA SER A 97 3.97 -21.40 8.45
C SER A 97 3.01 -20.28 8.86
N ASP A 98 1.76 -20.64 9.17
CA ASP A 98 0.77 -19.69 9.68
C ASP A 98 1.17 -19.10 11.04
N GLU A 99 1.94 -19.84 11.84
CA GLU A 99 2.48 -19.36 13.12
C GLU A 99 3.47 -18.20 12.91
N ASP A 100 4.32 -18.28 11.88
CA ASP A 100 5.25 -17.20 11.54
C ASP A 100 4.51 -15.92 11.10
N ALA A 101 3.33 -16.09 10.49
CA ALA A 101 2.50 -15.00 10.01
C ALA A 101 1.67 -14.32 11.11
N LYS A 102 1.66 -14.84 12.34
CA LYS A 102 0.89 -14.26 13.44
C LYS A 102 1.33 -12.83 13.75
N LEU A 103 0.35 -11.93 13.78
CA LEU A 103 0.57 -10.53 14.09
C LEU A 103 0.78 -10.32 15.59
N THR A 104 1.72 -9.43 15.93
CA THR A 104 1.83 -8.90 17.30
C THR A 104 0.66 -7.95 17.58
N SER A 105 0.48 -7.57 18.86
CA SER A 105 -0.49 -6.53 19.20
C SER A 105 -0.18 -5.20 18.51
N SER A 106 1.09 -4.76 18.49
CA SER A 106 1.49 -3.52 17.81
C SER A 106 1.19 -3.52 16.31
N GLN A 107 1.37 -4.67 15.64
CA GLN A 107 1.05 -4.83 14.22
C GLN A 107 -0.45 -4.78 13.95
N ARG A 108 -1.27 -5.39 14.83
CA ARG A 108 -2.73 -5.29 14.73
C ARG A 108 -3.20 -3.84 14.93
N ASP A 109 -2.66 -3.16 15.93
CA ASP A 109 -2.99 -1.77 16.22
C ASP A 109 -2.61 -0.86 15.05
N ALA A 110 -1.47 -1.13 14.40
CA ALA A 110 -1.02 -0.41 13.22
C ALA A 110 -1.97 -0.61 12.02
N LEU A 111 -2.49 -1.83 11.79
CA LEU A 111 -3.50 -2.08 10.76
C LEU A 111 -4.81 -1.35 11.04
N ILE A 112 -5.27 -1.35 12.29
CA ILE A 112 -6.48 -0.62 12.70
C ILE A 112 -6.30 0.89 12.49
N PHE A 113 -5.15 1.44 12.87
CA PHE A 113 -4.82 2.85 12.66
C PHE A 113 -4.89 3.23 11.17
N ILE A 114 -4.28 2.41 10.30
CA ILE A 114 -4.20 2.68 8.86
C ILE A 114 -5.58 2.80 8.21
N TYR A 115 -6.52 1.95 8.62
CA TYR A 115 -7.89 1.95 8.09
C TYR A 115 -8.56 3.33 8.23
N SER A 116 -8.47 3.94 9.41
CA SER A 116 -9.01 5.30 9.64
C SER A 116 -8.11 6.39 9.06
N PHE A 117 -6.78 6.24 9.15
CA PHE A 117 -5.84 7.28 8.73
C PHE A 117 -5.97 7.66 7.24
N TYR A 118 -6.06 6.66 6.36
CA TYR A 118 -6.14 6.90 4.92
C TYR A 118 -7.53 7.33 4.46
N SER A 119 -8.60 6.82 5.07
CA SER A 119 -9.97 7.22 4.73
C SER A 119 -10.22 8.71 5.03
N GLU A 120 -9.56 9.28 6.05
CA GLU A 120 -9.58 10.71 6.35
C GLU A 120 -8.69 11.57 5.44
N ARG A 121 -7.79 10.95 4.65
CA ARG A 121 -6.74 11.65 3.88
C ARG A 121 -6.72 11.22 2.42
N PRO A 122 -7.81 11.40 1.66
CA PRO A 122 -7.84 11.00 0.26
C PRO A 122 -6.93 11.86 -0.64
N ILE A 123 -6.54 11.30 -1.79
CA ILE A 123 -5.69 11.91 -2.84
C ILE A 123 -6.47 12.49 -4.03
#